data_AF-A0A1J1HTQ5-F1
#
_entry.id   AF-A0A1J1HTQ5-F1
#
_cell.length_a   1.000
_cell.length_b   1.000
_cell.length_c   1.000
_cell.angle_alpha   90.00
_cell.angle_beta   90.00
_cell.angle_gamma   90.00
#
_symmetry.space_group_name_H-M   'P 1'
#
loop_
_entity.id
_entity.type
_entity.pdbx_description
1 polymer ?
#
loop_
_entity_poly.entity_id
_entity_poly.type
_entity_poly.pdbx_seq_one_letter_code
_entity_poly.pdbx_strand_id
1 'polypeptide(L)'
;MVLCQQMKESFVGCKKIQQKSTKENCNKKLCNCVKIFGSDHLKAKRAKKFHCKSKRIRRLAEPKHLTPKHSEVMIQSNKIDIEVKRSYEEQTPVRIKLLAYPKVRKLVATRDAHKNSIDNHWYGRFNGLIQRSLLTMYSRFANVQTPERVCGKKWTRDDWMKHCEWLKKRALPKVVKTPPTPKNKKVPFSEIAESVLMLSQPRNPRERFKNVYGYISSVDAKALLYEPSERIVKLALPKQRKSEEKVDDEDEEEFQPFSVSLNALKYQPTDRIKELAIPKATEKPEDLSEFTNFGVIKRALNAQPNQRTVELSKPKAVVDDEDDEEKPFVNPKALKAKATKRIIELAKPRNPVGGANDEKN
;
A
#
# COMPACT_ATOMS: atom_id res chain seq x y z
N MET A 1 -70.99 13.61 15.85
CA MET A 1 -69.82 13.72 14.94
C MET A 1 -68.61 13.22 15.72
N VAL A 2 -68.40 11.91 15.86
CA VAL A 2 -68.04 10.86 14.88
C VAL A 2 -66.58 10.98 14.42
N LEU A 3 -65.81 9.92 14.71
CA LEU A 3 -64.47 9.54 14.26
C LEU A 3 -63.25 10.06 15.05
N CYS A 4 -62.84 9.32 16.09
CA CYS A 4 -61.45 8.83 16.18
C CYS A 4 -61.34 7.70 17.24
N GLN A 5 -61.90 6.53 16.92
CA GLN A 5 -61.87 5.36 17.79
C GLN A 5 -61.76 4.11 16.93
N GLN A 6 -60.55 3.81 16.44
CA GLN A 6 -60.19 2.52 15.86
C GLN A 6 -58.67 2.49 15.62
N MET A 7 -58.02 1.49 16.21
CA MET A 7 -56.69 0.91 15.95
C MET A 7 -55.99 0.56 17.28
N LYS A 8 -56.69 -0.21 18.12
CA LYS A 8 -56.07 -1.22 18.98
C LYS A 8 -56.34 -2.57 18.30
N GLU A 9 -55.42 -3.53 18.51
CA GLU A 9 -55.49 -4.94 18.11
C GLU A 9 -54.82 -5.32 16.78
N SER A 10 -53.54 -5.67 16.85
CA SER A 10 -52.93 -6.76 16.05
C SER A 10 -51.44 -6.91 16.36
N PHE A 11 -51.10 -7.44 17.54
CA PHE A 11 -49.77 -8.04 17.76
C PHE A 11 -49.92 -9.27 18.66
N VAL A 12 -50.34 -10.37 18.04
CA VAL A 12 -50.32 -11.71 18.65
C VAL A 12 -49.54 -12.64 17.73
N GLY A 13 -48.41 -13.13 18.24
CA GLY A 13 -47.93 -14.49 17.95
C GLY A 13 -47.04 -14.70 16.73
N CYS A 14 -45.72 -14.49 16.88
CA CYS A 14 -44.74 -15.21 16.06
C CYS A 14 -43.96 -16.17 16.97
N LYS A 15 -44.49 -17.39 17.09
CA LYS A 15 -43.87 -18.50 17.82
C LYS A 15 -42.60 -18.95 17.09
N LYS A 16 -41.52 -19.12 17.87
CA LYS A 16 -40.26 -19.74 17.45
C LYS A 16 -40.49 -21.16 16.96
N ILE A 17 -40.26 -21.40 15.66
CA ILE A 17 -40.20 -22.75 15.09
C ILE A 17 -38.78 -23.29 15.35
N GLN A 18 -38.63 -24.06 16.43
CA GLN A 18 -37.47 -24.94 16.63
C GLN A 18 -37.77 -26.27 15.95
N GLN A 19 -37.17 -26.51 14.77
CA GLN A 19 -37.18 -27.83 14.16
C GLN A 19 -36.07 -28.69 14.78
N LYS A 20 -36.46 -29.54 15.74
CA LYS A 20 -35.72 -30.75 16.10
C LYS A 20 -36.15 -31.84 15.12
N SER A 21 -35.30 -32.19 14.14
CA SER A 21 -35.49 -33.40 13.35
C SER A 21 -34.85 -34.58 14.09
N THR A 22 -35.70 -35.44 14.65
CA THR A 22 -35.35 -36.75 15.18
C THR A 22 -34.91 -37.67 14.04
N LYS A 23 -33.81 -38.40 14.28
CA LYS A 23 -33.37 -39.53 13.46
C LYS A 23 -34.10 -40.76 13.97
N GLU A 24 -35.07 -41.27 13.22
CA GLU A 24 -35.60 -42.61 13.44
C GLU A 24 -35.77 -43.35 12.11
N ASN A 25 -35.08 -44.49 12.05
CA ASN A 25 -35.54 -45.77 11.51
C ASN A 25 -36.47 -45.73 10.29
N CYS A 26 -35.90 -45.95 9.11
CA CYS A 26 -36.61 -46.66 8.06
C CYS A 26 -35.89 -47.98 7.77
N ASN A 27 -36.53 -49.05 8.25
CA ASN A 27 -36.13 -50.43 8.05
C ASN A 27 -36.36 -50.86 6.60
N LYS A 28 -35.44 -51.71 6.15
CA LYS A 28 -35.41 -52.41 4.87
C LYS A 28 -36.76 -53.01 4.49
N LYS A 29 -37.22 -52.78 3.25
CA LYS A 29 -37.78 -53.82 2.37
C LYS A 29 -37.85 -53.32 0.92
N LEU A 30 -37.09 -54.02 0.08
CA LEU A 30 -37.33 -54.25 -1.35
C LEU A 30 -37.52 -53.02 -2.24
N CYS A 31 -36.39 -52.46 -2.71
CA CYS A 31 -36.36 -51.93 -4.07
C CYS A 31 -35.13 -52.49 -4.79
N ASN A 32 -35.37 -53.54 -5.59
CA ASN A 32 -34.46 -54.02 -6.61
C ASN A 32 -34.39 -52.95 -7.71
N CYS A 33 -33.45 -52.00 -7.59
CA CYS A 33 -33.02 -51.19 -8.72
C CYS A 33 -31.57 -51.54 -9.04
N VAL A 34 -31.46 -52.18 -10.19
CA VAL A 34 -30.24 -52.67 -10.83
C VAL A 34 -29.23 -51.53 -10.98
N LYS A 35 -28.04 -51.79 -10.45
CA LYS A 35 -26.72 -51.23 -10.74
C LYS A 35 -26.64 -50.31 -11.98
N ILE A 36 -26.86 -49.02 -11.79
CA ILE A 36 -26.27 -47.95 -12.62
C ILE A 36 -25.79 -46.83 -11.68
N PHE A 37 -24.84 -47.13 -10.81
CA PHE A 37 -24.19 -46.12 -9.96
C PHE A 37 -22.67 -46.23 -10.11
N GLY A 38 -22.18 -45.93 -11.32
CA GLY A 38 -20.75 -45.89 -11.63
C GLY A 38 -20.22 -44.51 -12.02
N SER A 39 -21.07 -43.54 -12.37
CA SER A 39 -20.59 -42.29 -12.99
C SER A 39 -21.08 -40.99 -12.33
N ASP A 40 -22.08 -41.03 -11.46
CA ASP A 40 -22.67 -39.81 -10.90
C ASP A 40 -21.92 -39.26 -9.67
N HIS A 41 -21.21 -40.10 -8.93
CA HIS A 41 -20.42 -39.64 -7.78
C HIS A 41 -19.19 -38.81 -8.20
N LEU A 42 -18.64 -39.06 -9.39
CA LEU A 42 -17.55 -38.28 -9.98
C LEU A 42 -18.05 -36.98 -10.63
N LYS A 43 -19.24 -36.99 -11.25
CA LYS A 43 -19.90 -35.77 -11.75
C LYS A 43 -20.30 -34.84 -10.60
N ALA A 44 -20.78 -35.36 -9.48
CA ALA A 44 -21.08 -34.55 -8.28
C ALA A 44 -19.83 -33.95 -7.61
N LYS A 45 -18.68 -34.64 -7.65
CA LYS A 45 -17.39 -34.09 -7.18
C LYS A 45 -16.82 -33.03 -8.14
N ARG A 46 -17.00 -33.19 -9.46
CA ARG A 46 -16.63 -32.15 -10.45
C ARG A 46 -17.53 -30.92 -10.35
N ALA A 47 -18.85 -31.09 -10.21
CA ALA A 47 -19.79 -29.97 -10.09
C ALA A 47 -19.53 -29.09 -8.85
N LYS A 48 -19.08 -29.67 -7.73
CA LYS A 48 -18.71 -28.90 -6.53
C LYS A 48 -17.43 -28.05 -6.69
N LYS A 49 -16.54 -28.37 -7.64
CA LYS A 49 -15.30 -27.60 -7.90
C LYS A 49 -15.55 -26.34 -8.73
N PHE A 50 -16.60 -26.32 -9.56
CA PHE A 50 -16.89 -25.20 -10.46
C PHE A 50 -17.81 -24.12 -9.88
N HIS A 51 -18.28 -24.26 -8.63
CA HIS A 51 -19.14 -23.24 -7.98
C HIS A 51 -18.49 -22.48 -6.81
N CYS A 52 -17.24 -22.78 -6.50
CA CYS A 52 -16.44 -21.89 -5.65
C CYS A 52 -15.95 -20.71 -6.48
N LYS A 53 -16.82 -19.70 -6.71
CA LYS A 53 -16.39 -18.39 -7.23
C LYS A 53 -15.12 -17.95 -6.49
N SER A 54 -14.09 -17.52 -7.21
CA SER A 54 -12.80 -17.17 -6.60
C SER A 54 -13.00 -16.21 -5.43
N LYS A 55 -12.16 -16.28 -4.38
CA LYS A 55 -12.25 -15.40 -3.21
C LYS A 55 -12.36 -13.92 -3.60
N ARG A 56 -11.74 -13.54 -4.73
CA ARG A 56 -11.84 -12.20 -5.32
C ARG A 56 -13.25 -11.87 -5.81
N ILE A 57 -13.90 -12.78 -6.55
CA ILE A 57 -15.28 -12.58 -7.03
C ILE A 57 -16.24 -12.49 -5.84
N ARG A 58 -16.04 -13.29 -4.79
CA ARG A 58 -16.84 -13.17 -3.55
C ARG A 58 -16.66 -11.81 -2.87
N ARG A 59 -15.42 -11.30 -2.74
CA ARG A 59 -15.17 -9.94 -2.21
C ARG A 59 -15.75 -8.82 -3.09
N LEU A 60 -15.81 -9.01 -4.40
CA LEU A 60 -16.42 -8.05 -5.32
C LEU A 60 -17.96 -8.11 -5.29
N ALA A 61 -18.51 -9.28 -4.98
CA ALA A 61 -19.95 -9.51 -4.85
C ALA A 61 -20.48 -9.26 -3.44
N GLU A 62 -19.62 -9.13 -2.43
CA GLU A 62 -20.00 -8.63 -1.11
C GLU A 62 -20.60 -7.23 -1.30
N PRO A 63 -21.89 -7.03 -0.99
CA PRO A 63 -22.50 -5.72 -1.06
C PRO A 63 -21.70 -4.82 -0.13
N LYS A 64 -21.02 -3.82 -0.71
CA LYS A 64 -20.36 -2.79 0.09
C LYS A 64 -21.45 -2.21 0.97
N HIS A 65 -21.28 -2.31 2.29
CA HIS A 65 -22.20 -1.68 3.24
C HIS A 65 -22.37 -0.24 2.77
N LEU A 66 -23.59 0.07 2.32
CA LEU A 66 -23.97 1.42 1.93
C LEU A 66 -23.91 2.23 3.20
N THR A 67 -22.75 2.84 3.46
CA THR A 67 -22.71 3.93 4.42
C THR A 67 -23.60 5.01 3.80
N PRO A 68 -24.66 5.45 4.50
CA PRO A 68 -25.51 6.51 3.99
C PRO A 68 -24.60 7.71 3.68
N LYS A 69 -24.54 8.13 2.41
CA LYS A 69 -23.74 9.29 1.97
C LYS A 69 -24.04 10.54 2.80
N HIS A 70 -25.22 10.57 3.43
CA HIS A 70 -25.71 11.61 4.31
C HIS A 70 -26.32 11.02 5.58
N SER A 71 -25.66 10.09 6.29
CA SER A 71 -25.93 10.07 7.74
C SER A 71 -25.41 11.39 8.27
N GLU A 72 -26.27 12.15 8.92
CA GLU A 72 -25.83 13.13 9.89
C GLU A 72 -24.83 12.40 10.78
N VAL A 73 -23.55 12.68 10.56
CA VAL A 73 -22.54 12.36 11.55
C VAL A 73 -22.98 13.22 12.70
N MET A 74 -23.68 12.63 13.67
CA MET A 74 -23.78 13.25 14.98
C MET A 74 -22.33 13.48 15.37
N ILE A 75 -21.90 14.73 15.21
CA ILE A 75 -20.66 15.20 15.79
C ILE A 75 -20.94 15.05 17.27
N GLN A 76 -20.60 13.89 17.81
CA GLN A 76 -20.44 13.75 19.23
C GLN A 76 -19.51 14.90 19.56
N SER A 77 -20.02 15.86 20.33
CA SER A 77 -19.21 16.86 21.01
C SER A 77 -18.39 16.11 22.06
N ASN A 78 -17.59 15.17 21.59
CA ASN A 78 -16.35 14.79 22.22
C ASN A 78 -15.63 16.13 22.28
N LYS A 79 -15.65 16.73 23.47
CA LYS A 79 -14.62 17.66 23.88
C LYS A 79 -13.34 16.95 23.46
N ILE A 80 -12.79 17.38 22.33
CA ILE A 80 -11.46 16.96 21.95
C ILE A 80 -10.66 17.67 23.02
N ASP A 81 -10.36 16.96 24.10
CA ASP A 81 -9.26 17.33 24.95
C ASP A 81 -8.10 17.37 23.98
N ILE A 82 -7.73 18.58 23.57
CA ILE A 82 -6.55 18.83 22.76
C ILE A 82 -5.42 18.51 23.72
N GLU A 83 -5.09 17.22 23.80
CA GLU A 83 -3.91 16.75 24.49
C GLU A 83 -2.77 17.31 23.65
N VAL A 84 -2.27 18.47 24.08
CA VAL A 84 -1.08 19.09 23.53
C VAL A 84 0.03 18.08 23.72
N LYS A 85 0.24 17.23 22.72
CA LYS A 85 1.43 16.39 22.60
C LYS A 85 2.60 17.33 22.44
N ARG A 86 3.15 17.76 23.57
CA ARG A 86 4.43 18.45 23.62
C ARG A 86 5.40 17.58 22.84
N SER A 87 6.06 18.16 21.84
CA SER A 87 7.03 17.49 20.97
C SER A 87 8.28 17.00 21.72
N TYR A 88 8.33 17.17 23.04
CA TYR A 88 9.13 16.30 23.90
C TYR A 88 8.45 14.94 23.91
N GLU A 89 8.90 14.07 23.01
CA GLU A 89 8.81 12.63 23.18
C GLU A 89 9.42 12.32 24.55
N GLU A 90 8.60 12.39 25.61
CA GLU A 90 9.01 12.09 26.97
C GLU A 90 9.65 10.72 26.87
N GLN A 91 10.96 10.68 27.08
CA GLN A 91 11.70 9.44 27.12
C GLN A 91 11.12 8.68 28.29
N THR A 92 10.08 7.88 28.02
CA THR A 92 9.42 7.11 29.07
C THR A 92 10.55 6.33 29.74
N PRO A 93 10.74 6.54 31.06
CA PRO A 93 11.91 6.05 31.74
C PRO A 93 12.05 4.57 31.40
N VAL A 94 13.27 4.12 31.11
CA VAL A 94 13.55 2.77 30.57
C VAL A 94 12.80 1.70 31.36
N ARG A 95 12.62 1.90 32.67
CA ARG A 95 11.78 1.09 33.56
C ARG A 95 10.34 0.89 33.09
N ILE A 96 9.62 1.94 32.69
CA ILE A 96 8.23 1.86 32.20
C ILE A 96 8.19 1.08 30.88
N LYS A 97 9.16 1.31 29.98
CA LYS A 97 9.30 0.51 28.75
C LYS A 97 9.57 -0.97 29.04
N LEU A 98 10.40 -1.28 30.05
CA LEU A 98 10.71 -2.65 30.47
C LEU A 98 9.50 -3.33 31.13
N LEU A 99 8.66 -2.59 31.86
CA LEU A 99 7.42 -3.08 32.47
C LEU A 99 6.32 -3.36 31.44
N ALA A 100 6.32 -2.66 30.31
CA ALA A 100 5.36 -2.85 29.23
C ALA A 100 5.59 -4.15 28.44
N TYR A 101 6.76 -4.79 28.54
CA TYR A 101 7.00 -6.06 27.86
C TYR A 101 6.24 -7.21 28.54
N PRO A 102 5.57 -8.09 27.76
CA PRO A 102 4.91 -9.26 28.31
C PRO A 102 5.93 -10.20 28.98
N LYS A 103 5.50 -10.85 30.06
CA LYS A 103 6.34 -11.78 30.83
C LYS A 103 6.92 -12.86 29.90
N VAL A 104 8.23 -13.11 30.03
CA VAL A 104 8.98 -14.11 29.22
C VAL A 104 8.25 -15.46 29.17
N ARG A 105 7.73 -15.94 30.30
CA ARG A 105 7.00 -17.22 30.39
C ARG A 105 5.78 -17.28 29.46
N LYS A 106 5.02 -16.17 29.36
CA LYS A 106 3.87 -16.09 28.45
C LYS A 106 4.34 -16.14 27.00
N LEU A 107 5.39 -15.38 26.65
CA LEU A 107 5.95 -15.39 25.30
C LEU A 107 6.48 -16.76 24.87
N VAL A 108 7.17 -17.47 25.76
CA VAL A 108 7.67 -18.83 25.50
C VAL A 108 6.51 -19.82 25.33
N ALA A 109 5.53 -19.80 26.24
CA ALA A 109 4.34 -20.66 26.14
C ALA A 109 3.55 -20.40 24.84
N THR A 110 3.37 -19.14 24.45
CA THR A 110 2.72 -18.78 23.18
C THR A 110 3.54 -19.23 21.97
N ARG A 111 4.87 -19.05 22.00
CA ARG A 111 5.75 -19.52 20.91
C ARG A 111 5.63 -21.03 20.74
N ASP A 112 5.66 -21.78 21.83
CA ASP A 112 5.66 -23.24 21.79
C ASP A 112 4.28 -23.79 21.38
N ALA A 113 3.18 -23.18 21.87
CA ALA A 113 1.83 -23.50 21.45
C ALA A 113 1.60 -23.30 19.93
N HIS A 114 2.32 -22.35 19.34
CA HIS A 114 2.16 -22.01 17.93
C HIS A 114 3.32 -22.43 17.02
N LYS A 115 4.26 -23.24 17.52
CA LYS A 115 5.47 -23.65 16.77
C LYS A 115 5.16 -24.26 15.39
N ASN A 116 4.03 -24.95 15.27
CA ASN A 116 3.63 -25.65 14.05
C ASN A 116 2.70 -24.84 13.13
N SER A 117 2.15 -23.71 13.61
CA SER A 117 1.13 -22.91 12.90
C SER A 117 1.61 -21.53 12.46
N ILE A 118 2.76 -21.08 12.98
CA ILE A 118 3.28 -19.74 12.73
C ILE A 118 4.31 -19.73 11.60
N ASP A 119 4.22 -18.71 10.73
CA ASP A 119 5.24 -18.43 9.71
C ASP A 119 6.62 -18.14 10.32
N ASN A 120 7.70 -18.53 9.62
CA ASN A 120 9.08 -18.29 10.04
C ASN A 120 9.39 -16.81 10.39
N HIS A 121 8.72 -15.85 9.73
CA HIS A 121 8.87 -14.42 10.02
C HIS A 121 8.38 -14.04 11.43
N TRP A 122 7.25 -14.60 11.83
CA TRP A 122 6.67 -14.41 13.15
C TRP A 122 7.49 -15.13 14.23
N TYR A 123 8.04 -16.30 13.92
CA TYR A 123 8.97 -17.00 14.81
C TYR A 123 10.21 -16.13 15.14
N GLY A 124 10.76 -15.43 14.13
CA GLY A 124 11.81 -14.44 14.33
C GLY A 124 11.41 -13.28 15.24
N ARG A 125 10.18 -12.74 15.07
CA ARG A 125 9.65 -11.67 15.95
C ARG A 125 9.46 -12.14 17.38
N PHE A 126 8.93 -13.35 17.61
CA PHE A 126 8.79 -13.93 18.94
C PHE A 126 10.14 -14.11 19.62
N ASN A 127 11.14 -14.64 18.92
CA ASN A 127 12.49 -14.79 19.48
C ASN A 127 13.12 -13.43 19.81
N GLY A 128 12.91 -12.41 18.98
CA GLY A 128 13.35 -11.04 19.29
C GLY A 128 12.68 -10.46 20.54
N LEU A 129 11.37 -10.68 20.73
CA LEU A 129 10.64 -10.26 21.93
C LEU A 129 11.08 -11.03 23.18
N ILE A 130 11.31 -12.34 23.06
CA ILE A 130 11.83 -13.18 24.15
C ILE A 130 13.23 -12.70 24.56
N GLN A 131 14.12 -12.41 23.61
CA GLN A 131 15.45 -11.89 23.91
C GLN A 131 15.43 -10.51 24.58
N ARG A 132 14.57 -9.59 24.11
CA ARG A 132 14.41 -8.26 24.73
C ARG A 132 13.83 -8.37 26.15
N SER A 133 12.84 -9.25 26.34
CA SER A 133 12.21 -9.45 27.65
C SER A 133 13.13 -10.19 28.63
N LEU A 134 14.01 -11.10 28.17
CA LEU A 134 15.06 -11.76 28.96
C LEU A 134 16.21 -10.82 29.40
N LEU A 135 16.32 -9.63 28.79
CA LEU A 135 17.28 -8.61 29.20
C LEU A 135 16.69 -7.63 30.23
N THR A 136 15.41 -7.78 30.59
CA THR A 136 14.77 -6.95 31.62
C THR A 136 15.22 -7.38 33.02
N MET A 137 15.34 -6.42 33.95
CA MET A 137 15.64 -6.69 35.36
C MET A 137 14.69 -7.73 35.97
N TYR A 138 13.42 -7.71 35.59
CA TYR A 138 12.38 -8.62 36.10
C TYR A 138 12.55 -10.07 35.64
N SER A 139 13.17 -10.31 34.49
CA SER A 139 13.49 -11.67 34.05
C SER A 139 14.62 -12.29 34.90
N ARG A 140 15.59 -11.47 35.33
CA ARG A 140 16.66 -11.88 36.26
C ARG A 140 16.08 -12.23 37.63
N PHE A 141 15.16 -11.42 38.14
CA PHE A 141 14.45 -11.72 39.40
C PHE A 141 13.56 -12.97 39.33
N ALA A 142 13.09 -13.34 38.13
CA ALA A 142 12.21 -14.50 37.95
C ALA A 142 12.97 -15.84 37.81
N ASN A 143 14.31 -15.84 37.97
CA ASN A 143 15.20 -17.00 37.78
C ASN A 143 14.93 -17.78 36.49
N VAL A 144 14.49 -17.09 35.41
CA VAL A 144 14.30 -17.74 34.12
C VAL A 144 15.67 -17.88 33.48
N GLN A 145 16.20 -19.10 33.45
CA GLN A 145 17.47 -19.39 32.77
C GLN A 145 17.35 -18.99 31.30
N THR A 146 18.25 -18.14 30.83
CA THR A 146 18.38 -17.85 29.41
C THR A 146 18.71 -19.16 28.69
N PRO A 147 18.11 -19.45 27.53
CA PRO A 147 18.52 -20.61 26.75
C PRO A 147 20.04 -20.55 26.55
N GLU A 148 20.73 -21.66 26.78
CA GLU A 148 22.16 -21.73 26.55
C GLU A 148 22.43 -21.21 25.14
N ARG A 149 23.29 -20.19 25.06
CA ARG A 149 23.74 -19.71 23.77
C ARG A 149 24.44 -20.90 23.14
N VAL A 150 23.84 -21.48 22.11
CA VAL A 150 24.51 -22.48 21.28
C VAL A 150 25.74 -21.77 20.75
N CYS A 151 26.88 -22.03 21.38
CA CYS A 151 28.14 -21.48 20.93
C CYS A 151 28.28 -21.92 19.48
N GLY A 152 28.39 -20.96 18.56
CA GLY A 152 28.55 -21.26 17.16
C GLY A 152 29.68 -22.27 17.01
N LYS A 153 29.51 -23.26 16.12
CA LYS A 153 30.48 -24.32 15.88
C LYS A 153 31.87 -23.68 15.80
N LYS A 154 32.76 -24.00 16.76
CA LYS A 154 34.14 -23.51 16.76
C LYS A 154 34.76 -23.92 15.43
N TRP A 155 35.37 -22.96 14.73
CA TRP A 155 35.97 -23.26 13.43
C TRP A 155 37.15 -24.20 13.61
N THR A 156 37.19 -25.24 12.79
CA THR A 156 38.37 -26.10 12.69
C THR A 156 39.48 -25.37 11.95
N ARG A 157 40.72 -25.86 12.07
CA ARG A 157 41.88 -25.28 11.38
C ARG A 157 41.70 -25.28 9.86
N ASP A 158 41.08 -26.32 9.31
CA ASP A 158 40.79 -26.44 7.88
C ASP A 158 39.73 -25.45 7.42
N ASP A 159 38.68 -25.24 8.22
CA ASP A 159 37.65 -24.22 7.93
C ASP A 159 38.26 -22.81 7.97
N TRP A 160 39.20 -22.57 8.89
CA TRP A 160 39.96 -21.31 8.93
C TRP A 160 40.85 -21.11 7.71
N MET A 161 41.54 -22.15 7.22
CA MET A 161 42.34 -22.06 5.99
C MET A 161 41.46 -21.75 4.77
N LYS A 162 40.33 -22.44 4.60
CA LYS A 162 39.36 -22.15 3.53
C LYS A 162 38.85 -20.70 3.61
N HIS A 163 38.62 -20.20 4.82
CA HIS A 163 38.22 -18.81 4.99
C HIS A 163 39.34 -17.82 4.64
N CYS A 164 40.59 -18.11 5.01
CA CYS A 164 41.73 -17.29 4.62
C CYS A 164 41.90 -17.25 3.10
N GLU A 165 41.73 -18.37 2.39
CA GLU A 165 41.74 -18.40 0.93
C GLU A 165 40.58 -17.60 0.32
N TRP A 166 39.39 -17.72 0.90
CA TRP A 166 38.23 -16.94 0.50
C TRP A 166 38.45 -15.43 0.70
N LEU A 167 39.07 -15.03 1.82
CA LEU A 167 39.45 -13.65 2.09
C LEU A 167 40.47 -13.15 1.07
N LYS A 168 41.52 -13.92 0.75
CA LYS A 168 42.50 -13.57 -0.30
C LYS A 168 41.83 -13.35 -1.65
N LYS A 169 40.91 -14.23 -2.05
CA LYS A 169 40.14 -14.08 -3.31
C LYS A 169 39.26 -12.83 -3.32
N ARG A 170 38.65 -12.46 -2.19
CA ARG A 170 37.77 -11.28 -2.08
C ARG A 170 38.50 -9.96 -1.79
N ALA A 171 39.72 -10.02 -1.28
CA ALA A 171 40.56 -8.86 -1.02
C ALA A 171 41.14 -8.26 -2.29
N LEU A 172 41.16 -9.01 -3.40
CA LEU A 172 41.50 -8.47 -4.70
C LEU A 172 40.51 -7.35 -5.08
N PRO A 173 41.00 -6.21 -5.62
CA PRO A 173 40.13 -5.13 -6.05
C PRO A 173 39.13 -5.68 -7.07
N LYS A 174 37.85 -5.34 -6.89
CA LYS A 174 36.82 -5.68 -7.87
C LYS A 174 37.21 -5.04 -9.20
N VAL A 175 37.45 -5.85 -10.23
CA VAL A 175 37.65 -5.33 -11.59
C VAL A 175 36.41 -4.51 -11.96
N VAL A 176 36.59 -3.20 -12.15
CA VAL A 176 35.51 -2.32 -12.56
C VAL A 176 35.05 -2.81 -13.93
N LYS A 177 33.88 -3.45 -13.98
CA LYS A 177 33.26 -3.80 -15.26
C LYS A 177 33.07 -2.48 -16.00
N THR A 178 33.69 -2.34 -17.16
CA THR A 178 33.38 -1.23 -18.06
C THR A 178 31.88 -1.20 -18.25
N PRO A 179 31.21 -0.05 -18.06
CA PRO A 179 29.77 0.02 -18.22
C PRO A 179 29.40 -0.57 -19.59
N PRO A 180 28.36 -1.42 -19.68
CA PRO A 180 27.95 -1.96 -20.96
C PRO A 180 27.69 -0.78 -21.88
N THR A 181 28.29 -0.80 -23.07
CA THR A 181 28.01 0.21 -24.08
C THR A 181 26.50 0.27 -24.28
N PRO A 182 25.87 1.46 -24.24
CA PRO A 182 24.43 1.58 -24.40
C PRO A 182 24.03 0.90 -25.70
N LYS A 183 23.21 -0.17 -25.60
CA LYS A 183 22.81 -0.97 -26.77
C LYS A 183 21.99 -0.17 -27.78
N ASN A 184 21.41 0.94 -27.34
CA ASN A 184 20.53 1.75 -28.16
C ASN A 184 21.32 2.89 -28.81
N LYS A 185 21.31 2.91 -30.15
CA LYS A 185 21.75 4.08 -30.91
C LYS A 185 20.88 5.27 -30.51
N LYS A 186 21.49 6.41 -30.19
CA LYS A 186 20.75 7.66 -29.94
C LYS A 186 20.17 8.12 -31.27
N VAL A 187 18.87 8.02 -31.42
CA VAL A 187 18.14 8.49 -32.60
C VAL A 187 17.89 10.00 -32.42
N PRO A 188 18.06 10.85 -33.44
CA PRO A 188 17.77 12.28 -33.35
C PRO A 188 16.29 12.53 -33.05
N PHE A 189 15.98 13.62 -32.34
CA PHE A 189 14.62 13.93 -31.90
C PHE A 189 13.62 14.06 -33.05
N SER A 190 14.06 14.53 -34.22
CA SER A 190 13.25 14.65 -35.43
C SER A 190 12.61 13.33 -35.85
N GLU A 191 13.31 12.21 -35.71
CA GLU A 191 12.81 10.88 -36.08
C GLU A 191 11.88 10.27 -35.02
N ILE A 192 11.97 10.72 -33.76
CA ILE A 192 11.15 10.18 -32.65
C ILE A 192 9.95 11.09 -32.32
N ALA A 193 9.92 12.33 -32.83
CA ALA A 193 8.91 13.34 -32.50
C ALA A 193 7.47 12.83 -32.73
N GLU A 194 7.23 12.17 -33.86
CA GLU A 194 5.90 11.61 -34.20
C GLU A 194 5.50 10.46 -33.27
N SER A 195 6.45 9.60 -32.91
CA SER A 195 6.22 8.48 -31.97
C SER A 195 5.92 9.00 -30.56
N VAL A 196 6.61 10.04 -30.11
CA VAL A 196 6.33 10.71 -28.84
C VAL A 196 4.93 11.32 -28.86
N LEU A 197 4.54 11.96 -29.97
CA LEU A 197 3.20 12.53 -30.12
C LEU A 197 2.12 11.44 -30.08
N MET A 198 2.34 10.30 -30.75
CA MET A 198 1.46 9.12 -30.67
C MET A 198 1.37 8.53 -29.27
N LEU A 199 2.48 8.42 -28.53
CA LEU A 199 2.52 7.90 -27.16
C LEU A 199 1.93 8.88 -26.13
N SER A 200 1.97 10.18 -26.42
CA SER A 200 1.37 11.22 -25.58
C SER A 200 -0.16 11.17 -25.60
N GLN A 201 -0.76 10.60 -26.65
CA GLN A 201 -2.20 10.39 -26.72
C GLN A 201 -2.60 9.22 -25.79
N PRO A 202 -3.66 9.38 -24.98
CA PRO A 202 -4.10 8.32 -24.09
C PRO A 202 -4.55 7.10 -24.92
N ARG A 203 -3.90 5.94 -24.72
CA ARG A 203 -4.13 4.69 -25.46
C ARG A 203 -5.61 4.29 -25.57
N ASN A 204 -6.40 4.63 -24.55
CA ASN A 204 -7.86 4.56 -24.58
C ASN A 204 -8.39 5.83 -23.91
N PRO A 205 -8.95 6.80 -24.65
CA PRO A 205 -9.72 7.87 -24.03
C PRO A 205 -10.86 7.18 -23.26
N ARG A 206 -10.79 7.17 -21.93
CA ARG A 206 -11.80 6.50 -21.11
C ARG A 206 -13.16 7.10 -21.47
N GLU A 207 -14.08 6.31 -22.02
CA GLU A 207 -15.46 6.75 -22.35
C GLU A 207 -16.18 7.40 -21.17
N ARG A 208 -15.73 7.09 -19.95
CA ARG A 208 -16.16 7.69 -18.68
C ARG A 208 -16.04 9.22 -18.64
N PHE A 209 -15.24 9.83 -19.52
CA PHE A 209 -15.09 11.29 -19.61
C PHE A 209 -15.84 11.92 -20.78
N LYS A 210 -16.43 11.15 -21.70
CA LYS A 210 -17.22 11.71 -22.81
C LYS A 210 -18.57 12.29 -22.33
N ASN A 211 -19.08 11.81 -21.19
CA ASN A 211 -20.38 12.21 -20.64
C ASN A 211 -20.30 12.89 -19.26
N VAL A 212 -19.17 13.52 -18.90
CA VAL A 212 -19.11 14.32 -17.65
C VAL A 212 -19.83 15.67 -17.80
N TYR A 213 -20.15 16.08 -19.03
CA TYR A 213 -21.16 17.12 -19.30
C TYR A 213 -22.60 16.56 -19.35
N GLY A 214 -22.84 15.35 -18.85
CA GLY A 214 -24.20 14.96 -18.50
C GLY A 214 -24.67 15.94 -17.44
N TYR A 215 -25.49 16.92 -17.87
CA TYR A 215 -26.16 17.96 -17.10
C TYR A 215 -25.70 17.97 -15.64
N ILE A 216 -24.73 18.85 -15.33
CA ILE A 216 -24.53 19.30 -13.95
C ILE A 216 -25.96 19.58 -13.46
N SER A 217 -26.42 18.75 -12.53
CA SER A 217 -27.76 18.73 -11.96
C SER A 217 -28.44 20.08 -12.19
N SER A 218 -29.44 20.12 -13.09
CA SER A 218 -30.24 21.33 -13.30
C SER A 218 -30.56 21.89 -11.92
N VAL A 219 -30.04 23.08 -11.62
CA VAL A 219 -30.23 23.74 -10.34
C VAL A 219 -31.73 23.67 -10.06
N ASP A 220 -32.12 23.17 -8.88
CA ASP A 220 -33.53 23.02 -8.53
C ASP A 220 -34.25 24.32 -8.86
N ALA A 221 -35.43 24.25 -9.51
CA ALA A 221 -36.14 25.44 -9.96
C ALA A 221 -36.37 26.48 -8.84
N LYS A 222 -36.43 26.01 -7.59
CA LYS A 222 -36.50 26.85 -6.38
C LYS A 222 -35.23 27.67 -6.12
N ALA A 223 -34.05 27.12 -6.42
CA ALA A 223 -32.78 27.81 -6.28
C ALA A 223 -32.57 28.87 -7.39
N LEU A 224 -33.22 28.71 -8.55
CA LEU A 224 -33.26 29.76 -9.58
C LEU A 224 -34.16 30.95 -9.18
N LEU A 225 -35.21 30.71 -8.39
CA LEU A 225 -36.14 31.72 -7.88
C LEU A 225 -35.75 32.28 -6.52
N TYR A 226 -34.61 31.87 -5.96
CA TYR A 226 -34.22 32.27 -4.62
C TYR A 226 -33.65 33.70 -4.61
N GLU A 227 -34.35 34.61 -3.94
CA GLU A 227 -33.83 35.93 -3.63
C GLU A 227 -32.80 35.83 -2.49
N PRO A 228 -31.53 36.21 -2.71
CA PRO A 228 -30.51 36.09 -1.68
C PRO A 228 -30.79 37.02 -0.51
N SER A 229 -30.73 36.48 0.72
CA SER A 229 -30.81 37.31 1.93
C SER A 229 -29.72 38.38 1.96
N GLU A 230 -29.98 39.50 2.64
CA GLU A 230 -29.00 40.60 2.80
C GLU A 230 -27.62 40.12 3.29
N ARG A 231 -27.60 39.08 4.14
CA ARG A 231 -26.37 38.47 4.63
C ARG A 231 -25.57 37.79 3.52
N ILE A 232 -26.24 37.08 2.61
CA ILE A 232 -25.60 36.42 1.47
C ILE A 232 -25.05 37.48 0.52
N VAL A 233 -25.78 38.58 0.30
CA VAL A 233 -25.32 39.72 -0.50
C VAL A 233 -24.05 40.32 0.11
N LYS A 234 -24.01 40.55 1.44
CA LYS A 234 -22.82 41.04 2.16
C LYS A 234 -21.62 40.10 2.07
N LEU A 235 -21.84 38.78 2.09
CA LEU A 235 -20.77 37.78 1.98
C LEU A 235 -20.27 37.59 0.54
N ALA A 236 -21.14 37.82 -0.45
CA ALA A 236 -20.80 37.74 -1.86
C ALA A 236 -19.94 38.94 -2.32
N LEU A 237 -20.02 40.07 -1.61
CA LEU A 237 -19.08 41.17 -1.82
C LEU A 237 -17.65 40.68 -1.55
N PRO A 238 -16.69 40.97 -2.43
CA PRO A 238 -15.30 40.62 -2.18
C PRO A 238 -14.88 41.25 -0.86
N LYS A 239 -14.29 40.43 0.03
CA LYS A 239 -13.74 40.95 1.28
C LYS A 239 -12.69 41.98 0.93
N GLN A 240 -13.02 43.26 1.10
CA GLN A 240 -12.08 44.35 0.96
C GLN A 240 -11.00 44.08 2.00
N ARG A 241 -9.87 43.52 1.54
CA ARG A 241 -8.65 43.56 2.33
C ARG A 241 -8.37 45.05 2.48
N LYS A 242 -8.21 45.53 3.72
CA LYS A 242 -7.68 46.87 3.94
C LYS A 242 -6.40 46.94 3.09
N SER A 243 -6.45 47.67 1.99
CA SER A 243 -5.31 47.92 1.13
C SER A 243 -4.38 48.73 1.98
N GLU A 244 -3.38 48.09 2.58
CA GLU A 244 -2.43 48.75 3.48
C GLU A 244 -3.17 49.67 4.44
N GLU A 245 -3.78 49.07 5.46
CA GLU A 245 -4.20 49.79 6.65
C GLU A 245 -3.09 50.79 6.98
N LYS A 246 -3.35 52.06 6.61
CA LYS A 246 -2.83 53.22 7.33
C LYS A 246 -3.19 52.88 8.76
N VAL A 247 -2.17 52.40 9.48
CA VAL A 247 -2.15 52.44 10.92
C VAL A 247 -2.50 53.88 11.23
N ASP A 248 -3.56 54.11 12.00
CA ASP A 248 -3.96 55.46 12.35
C ASP A 248 -2.70 56.22 12.81
N ASP A 249 -2.41 57.37 12.17
CA ASP A 249 -1.13 58.11 12.23
C ASP A 249 -0.73 58.57 13.67
N GLU A 250 -1.47 58.17 14.70
CA GLU A 250 -1.20 58.44 16.11
C GLU A 250 -0.47 57.29 16.82
N ASP A 251 -0.45 56.07 16.26
CA ASP A 251 0.31 54.91 16.75
C ASP A 251 1.35 54.39 15.73
N GLU A 252 1.68 55.18 14.68
CA GLU A 252 2.87 54.99 13.84
C GLU A 252 4.16 55.40 14.58
N GLU A 253 4.39 54.86 15.78
CA GLU A 253 5.75 54.74 16.28
C GLU A 253 6.48 53.73 15.39
N GLU A 254 7.04 54.27 14.29
CA GLU A 254 8.10 53.74 13.45
C GLU A 254 8.33 52.24 13.67
N PHE A 255 7.57 51.39 12.96
CA PHE A 255 7.94 49.98 12.82
C PHE A 255 9.22 49.93 12.00
N GLN A 256 10.35 50.19 12.65
CA GLN A 256 11.68 49.94 12.14
C GLN A 256 11.89 48.44 12.33
N PRO A 257 11.81 47.62 11.25
CA PRO A 257 11.98 46.17 11.36
C PRO A 257 13.36 45.77 11.89
N PHE A 258 14.30 46.73 11.97
CA PHE A 258 15.65 46.56 12.48
C PHE A 258 15.88 47.22 13.86
N SER A 259 14.88 47.86 14.45
CA SER A 259 15.02 48.42 15.80
C SER A 259 15.07 47.27 16.81
N VAL A 260 16.22 47.12 17.45
CA VAL A 260 16.40 46.20 18.56
C VAL A 260 16.02 46.96 19.83
N SER A 261 15.16 46.37 20.67
CA SER A 261 14.75 47.03 21.91
C SER A 261 15.95 47.37 22.79
N LEU A 262 15.92 48.52 23.48
CA LEU A 262 17.01 48.95 24.37
C LEU A 262 17.32 47.90 25.46
N ASN A 263 16.31 47.13 25.87
CA ASN A 263 16.48 46.04 26.83
C ASN A 263 17.26 44.87 26.25
N ALA A 264 17.06 44.54 24.97
CA ALA A 264 17.87 43.52 24.30
C ALA A 264 19.33 43.97 24.14
N LEU A 265 19.58 45.26 23.90
CA LEU A 265 20.95 45.82 23.84
C LEU A 265 21.65 45.85 25.20
N LYS A 266 20.91 46.09 26.30
CA LYS A 266 21.43 46.09 27.68
C LYS A 266 21.47 44.71 28.33
N TYR A 267 20.93 43.68 27.67
CA TYR A 267 20.78 42.36 28.26
C TYR A 267 22.16 41.71 28.51
N GLN A 268 22.42 41.36 29.77
CA GLN A 268 23.58 40.54 30.12
C GLN A 268 23.16 39.06 30.13
N PRO A 269 23.80 38.19 29.33
CA PRO A 269 23.44 36.78 29.28
C PRO A 269 23.71 36.12 30.64
N THR A 270 22.74 35.32 31.10
CA THR A 270 22.90 34.49 32.29
C THR A 270 23.98 33.43 32.07
N ASP A 271 24.58 32.92 33.15
CA ASP A 271 25.67 31.95 33.05
C ASP A 271 25.24 30.67 32.30
N ARG A 272 23.99 30.25 32.46
CA ARG A 272 23.40 29.16 31.66
C ARG A 272 23.36 29.47 30.16
N ILE A 273 23.05 30.70 29.77
CA ILE A 273 23.06 31.11 28.36
C ILE A 273 24.49 31.13 27.84
N LYS A 274 25.46 31.58 28.65
CA LYS A 274 26.88 31.50 28.30
C LYS A 274 27.32 30.05 28.10
N GLU A 275 26.94 29.14 28.99
CA GLU A 275 27.22 27.70 28.86
C GLU A 275 26.61 27.09 27.59
N LEU A 276 25.36 27.43 27.28
CA LEU A 276 24.68 26.95 26.07
C LEU A 276 25.23 27.58 24.79
N ALA A 277 25.73 28.81 24.87
CA ALA A 277 26.38 29.51 23.77
C ALA A 277 27.78 28.97 23.47
N ILE A 278 28.43 28.27 24.43
CA ILE A 278 29.63 27.51 24.13
C ILE A 278 29.22 26.42 23.13
N PRO A 279 29.68 26.47 21.87
CA PRO A 279 29.36 25.44 20.91
C PRO A 279 29.85 24.13 21.49
N LYS A 280 28.95 23.14 21.54
CA LYS A 280 29.32 21.80 21.97
C LYS A 280 30.49 21.40 21.08
N ALA A 281 31.66 21.15 21.67
CA ALA A 281 32.82 20.66 20.96
C ALA A 281 32.46 19.26 20.44
N THR A 282 31.78 19.21 19.30
CA THR A 282 31.79 18.03 18.47
C THR A 282 33.24 17.88 18.11
N GLU A 283 33.89 16.84 18.64
CA GLU A 283 35.08 16.30 18.02
C GLU A 283 34.82 16.35 16.52
N LYS A 284 35.57 17.19 15.80
CA LYS A 284 35.50 17.18 14.35
C LYS A 284 35.71 15.72 14.00
N PRO A 285 34.76 15.02 13.36
CA PRO A 285 35.09 13.74 12.79
C PRO A 285 36.23 14.06 11.84
N GLU A 286 37.44 13.60 12.15
CA GLU A 286 38.63 13.87 11.34
C GLU A 286 38.46 13.33 9.89
N ASP A 287 37.36 12.64 9.62
CA ASP A 287 36.96 12.05 8.34
C ASP A 287 35.75 12.71 7.65
N LEU A 288 35.47 14.01 7.86
CA LEU A 288 34.41 14.69 7.08
C LEU A 288 34.77 14.93 5.60
N SER A 289 35.98 14.58 5.15
CA SER A 289 36.31 14.50 3.73
C SER A 289 35.56 13.37 2.98
N GLU A 290 34.86 12.47 3.68
CA GLU A 290 34.04 11.45 3.02
C GLU A 290 32.62 11.94 2.66
N PHE A 291 32.14 13.09 3.16
CA PHE A 291 30.74 13.51 2.99
C PHE A 291 30.47 14.43 1.78
N THR A 292 31.51 14.92 1.10
CA THR A 292 31.37 15.68 -0.17
C THR A 292 31.30 14.79 -1.40
N ASN A 293 31.46 13.48 -1.25
CA ASN A 293 31.26 12.56 -2.34
C ASN A 293 29.85 11.98 -2.24
N PHE A 294 29.08 12.05 -3.32
CA PHE A 294 27.91 11.20 -3.58
C PHE A 294 28.26 9.68 -3.61
N GLY A 295 29.37 9.29 -2.98
CA GLY A 295 29.86 7.95 -2.83
C GLY A 295 29.00 7.17 -1.88
N VAL A 296 28.38 6.12 -2.39
CA VAL A 296 27.71 5.12 -1.59
C VAL A 296 28.68 4.57 -0.55
N ILE A 297 28.29 4.58 0.73
CA ILE A 297 29.11 4.12 1.86
C ILE A 297 29.70 2.74 1.56
N LYS A 298 30.99 2.51 1.87
CA LYS A 298 31.69 1.22 1.61
C LYS A 298 30.91 0.00 2.12
N ARG A 299 30.19 0.14 3.24
CA ARG A 299 29.26 -0.89 3.78
C ARG A 299 28.10 -1.21 2.85
N ALA A 300 27.49 -0.20 2.23
CA ALA A 300 26.42 -0.39 1.25
C ALA A 300 26.95 -1.02 -0.05
N LEU A 301 28.15 -0.64 -0.51
CA LEU A 301 28.82 -1.27 -1.67
C LEU A 301 29.22 -2.74 -1.43
N ASN A 302 29.46 -3.10 -0.17
CA ASN A 302 29.86 -4.45 0.23
C ASN A 302 28.72 -5.28 0.83
N ALA A 303 27.51 -4.73 0.93
CA ALA A 303 26.34 -5.43 1.42
C ALA A 303 26.03 -6.62 0.49
N GLN A 304 26.12 -7.84 1.04
CA GLN A 304 25.71 -9.04 0.32
C GLN A 304 24.17 -9.10 0.34
N PRO A 305 23.50 -9.31 -0.81
CA PRO A 305 22.06 -9.53 -0.81
C PRO A 305 21.71 -10.81 -0.04
N ASN A 306 20.62 -10.79 0.72
CA ASN A 306 20.10 -11.98 1.38
C ASN A 306 19.74 -13.05 0.35
N GLN A 307 19.77 -14.31 0.76
CA GLN A 307 19.46 -15.47 -0.10
C GLN A 307 18.11 -15.31 -0.80
N ARG A 308 17.10 -14.79 -0.10
CA ARG A 308 15.78 -14.46 -0.67
C ARG A 308 15.85 -13.41 -1.79
N THR A 309 16.66 -12.37 -1.63
CA THR A 309 16.83 -11.33 -2.66
C THR A 309 17.51 -11.92 -3.90
N VAL A 310 18.47 -12.83 -3.69
CA VAL A 310 19.11 -13.59 -4.78
C VAL A 310 18.09 -14.47 -5.49
N GLU A 311 17.24 -15.19 -4.76
CA GLU A 311 16.16 -16.02 -5.34
C GLU A 311 15.15 -15.21 -6.15
N LEU A 312 14.70 -14.06 -5.62
CA LEU A 312 13.77 -13.17 -6.32
C LEU A 312 14.39 -12.48 -7.53
N SER A 313 15.72 -12.26 -7.52
CA SER A 313 16.44 -11.66 -8.64
C SER A 313 16.68 -12.63 -9.80
N LYS A 314 16.61 -13.94 -9.55
CA LYS A 314 16.64 -14.92 -10.64
C LYS A 314 15.35 -14.72 -11.44
N PRO A 315 15.43 -14.52 -12.78
CA PRO A 315 14.24 -14.51 -13.60
C PRO A 315 13.49 -15.81 -13.30
N LYS A 316 12.21 -15.69 -12.95
CA LYS A 316 11.35 -16.85 -12.79
C LYS A 316 11.46 -17.60 -14.11
N ALA A 317 12.01 -18.81 -14.08
CA ALA A 317 12.02 -19.67 -15.26
C ALA A 317 10.55 -19.76 -15.68
N VAL A 318 10.23 -19.06 -16.77
CA VAL A 318 9.07 -19.40 -17.55
C VAL A 318 9.44 -20.81 -17.99
N VAL A 319 8.79 -21.80 -17.40
CA VAL A 319 8.75 -23.09 -18.04
C VAL A 319 8.12 -22.74 -19.38
N ASP A 320 8.91 -22.87 -20.44
CA ASP A 320 8.36 -22.95 -21.77
C ASP A 320 7.53 -24.24 -21.74
N ASP A 321 6.33 -24.15 -21.19
CA ASP A 321 5.29 -25.13 -21.36
C ASP A 321 4.94 -25.01 -22.85
N GLU A 322 5.78 -25.60 -23.70
CA GLU A 322 5.59 -25.70 -25.16
C GLU A 322 4.28 -26.42 -25.52
N ASP A 323 3.49 -26.88 -24.54
CA ASP A 323 2.30 -27.70 -24.74
C ASP A 323 1.00 -27.19 -24.08
N ASP A 324 0.97 -26.05 -23.37
CA ASP A 324 -0.26 -25.57 -22.70
C ASP A 324 -0.70 -24.14 -23.10
N GLU A 325 -0.10 -23.53 -24.14
CA GLU A 325 -0.91 -22.60 -24.93
C GLU A 325 -1.97 -23.43 -25.64
N GLU A 326 -3.17 -23.49 -25.05
CA GLU A 326 -4.38 -23.95 -25.72
C GLU A 326 -4.39 -23.31 -27.11
N LYS A 327 -3.97 -24.07 -28.14
CA LYS A 327 -4.07 -23.65 -29.54
C LYS A 327 -5.48 -23.10 -29.67
N PRO A 328 -5.64 -21.81 -30.05
CA PRO A 328 -6.95 -21.20 -30.06
C PRO A 328 -7.86 -22.12 -30.85
N PHE A 329 -8.90 -22.64 -30.21
CA PHE A 329 -9.79 -23.62 -30.83
C PHE A 329 -10.45 -22.96 -32.04
N VAL A 330 -9.87 -23.16 -33.22
CA VAL A 330 -10.41 -22.64 -34.48
C VAL A 330 -11.48 -23.62 -34.91
N ASN A 331 -12.73 -23.14 -35.00
CA ASN A 331 -13.82 -23.96 -35.52
C ASN A 331 -13.43 -24.55 -36.89
N PRO A 332 -13.61 -25.85 -37.15
CA PRO A 332 -13.21 -26.48 -38.42
C PRO A 332 -13.93 -25.88 -39.65
N LYS A 333 -15.06 -25.21 -39.44
CA LYS A 333 -15.75 -24.42 -40.47
C LYS A 333 -14.99 -23.16 -40.87
N ALA A 334 -14.30 -22.51 -39.93
CA ALA A 334 -13.48 -21.33 -40.19
C ALA A 334 -12.22 -21.70 -41.02
N LEU A 335 -11.63 -22.87 -40.78
CA LEU A 335 -10.51 -23.39 -41.59
C LEU A 335 -10.92 -23.72 -43.04
N LYS A 336 -12.20 -24.06 -43.26
CA LYS A 336 -12.76 -24.36 -44.60
C LYS A 336 -13.39 -23.15 -45.28
N ALA A 337 -13.51 -22.02 -44.60
CA ALA A 337 -14.15 -20.83 -45.14
C ALA A 337 -13.23 -20.17 -46.17
N LYS A 338 -13.70 -20.05 -47.42
CA LYS A 338 -13.04 -19.25 -48.44
C LYS A 338 -13.50 -17.80 -48.32
N ALA A 339 -12.58 -16.86 -48.36
CA ALA A 339 -12.91 -15.44 -48.36
C ALA A 339 -13.81 -15.11 -49.56
N THR A 340 -14.84 -14.29 -49.34
CA THR A 340 -15.69 -13.81 -50.44
C THR A 340 -14.89 -12.88 -51.35
N LYS A 341 -15.25 -12.82 -52.65
CA LYS A 341 -14.55 -11.98 -53.65
C LYS A 341 -14.36 -10.53 -53.18
N ARG A 342 -15.38 -9.97 -52.53
CA ARG A 342 -15.35 -8.62 -51.94
C ARG A 342 -14.31 -8.46 -50.83
N ILE A 343 -14.14 -9.45 -49.95
CA ILE A 343 -13.12 -9.39 -48.89
C ILE A 343 -11.72 -9.46 -49.50
N ILE A 344 -11.54 -10.27 -50.56
CA ILE A 344 -10.28 -10.35 -51.31
C ILE A 344 -9.97 -9.01 -51.99
N GLU A 345 -10.97 -8.34 -52.57
CA GLU A 345 -10.82 -7.01 -53.19
C GLU A 345 -10.47 -5.93 -52.15
N LEU A 346 -11.11 -5.93 -50.98
CA LEU A 346 -10.81 -5.00 -49.89
C LEU A 346 -9.46 -5.25 -49.23
N ALA A 347 -8.98 -6.49 -49.23
CA ALA A 347 -7.67 -6.86 -48.70
C ALA A 347 -6.52 -6.49 -49.65
N LYS A 348 -6.81 -6.16 -50.92
CA LYS A 348 -5.79 -5.58 -51.79
C LYS A 348 -5.42 -4.21 -51.24
N PRO A 349 -4.13 -3.93 -50.99
CA PRO A 349 -3.71 -2.62 -50.53
C PRO A 349 -4.19 -1.58 -51.53
N ARG A 350 -4.80 -0.51 -51.03
CA ARG A 350 -5.18 0.62 -51.85
C ARG A 350 -3.87 1.20 -52.40
N ASN A 351 -3.68 1.13 -53.72
CA ASN A 351 -2.52 1.74 -54.37
C ASN A 351 -2.37 3.17 -53.83
N PRO A 352 -1.16 3.59 -53.42
CA PRO A 352 -0.94 4.94 -52.95
C PRO A 352 -1.45 5.89 -54.04
N VAL A 353 -2.42 6.73 -53.69
CA VAL A 353 -2.91 7.78 -54.57
C VAL A 353 -1.69 8.63 -54.88
N GLY A 354 -1.25 8.60 -56.14
CA GLY A 354 -0.01 9.21 -56.58
C GLY A 354 0.06 10.67 -56.16
N GLY A 355 1.10 11.01 -55.40
CA GLY A 355 1.75 12.29 -55.49
C GLY A 355 2.66 12.25 -56.71
N ALA A 356 2.09 12.50 -57.88
CA ALA A 356 2.83 12.89 -59.06
C ALA A 356 2.16 14.17 -59.57
N ASN A 357 2.86 15.29 -59.38
CA ASN A 357 2.88 16.48 -60.25
C ASN A 357 4.36 16.93 -60.10
N ASP A 358 5.26 16.66 -61.03
CA ASP A 358 5.42 17.22 -62.40
C ASP A 358 6.38 18.43 -62.44
N GLU A 359 7.11 18.46 -63.56
CA GLU A 359 7.74 19.62 -64.23
C GLU A 359 9.23 19.99 -64.00
N LYS A 360 10.04 19.51 -64.95
CA LYS A 360 10.82 20.28 -65.95
C LYS A 360 11.64 21.49 -65.45
N ASN A 361 12.97 21.34 -65.47
CA ASN A 361 13.86 21.96 -66.47
C ASN A 361 15.25 21.32 -66.43
#